data_AF-A0A9E5ITH4-F1
#
_entry.id   AF-A0A9E5ITH4-F1
#
_cell.length_a   1.000
_cell.length_b   1.000
_cell.length_c   1.000
_cell.angle_alpha   90.00
_cell.angle_beta   90.00
_cell.angle_gamma   90.00
#
_symmetry.space_group_name_H-M   'P 1'
#
loop_
_entity.id
_entity.type
_entity.pdbx_description
1 polymer ?
#
loop_
_entity_poly.entity_id
_entity_poly.type
_entity_poly.pdbx_seq_one_letter_code
_entity_poly.pdbx_strand_id
1 'polypeptide(L)'
;MRVVMLTLDTHLSSAAQRSAAKLAQKLPGLEFKLHAASEYRASEDALKRCLQDIDRAHMVIVSMLFMEDHYLPVIDALTAKRDHCDAMVCIMSAPPVMQLTRMGKFAMGGQSSGLMSLLKKLRPKAKENTEEKSSGKSEGAKQMAMLRRLPKLLRFIPGTAQDLRMFFLTMRYWLAGSEQNITNMVLSLVNRYAAPERQNFKLGSQAEDPIEYPEVGLYHPKMKGKI
;
A
#
# COMPACT_ATOMS: atom_id res chain seq x y z
N MET A 1 8.39 4.56 16.15
CA MET A 1 8.42 3.79 14.87
C MET A 1 8.26 4.76 13.71
N ARG A 2 9.01 4.61 12.61
CA ARG A 2 8.95 5.50 11.44
C ARG A 2 8.33 4.74 10.26
N VAL A 3 7.22 5.24 9.74
CA VAL A 3 6.53 4.69 8.56
C VAL A 3 6.62 5.72 7.45
N VAL A 4 7.17 5.33 6.31
CA VAL A 4 7.35 6.21 5.16
C VAL A 4 6.53 5.70 3.99
N MET A 5 5.77 6.60 3.38
CA MET A 5 4.98 6.33 2.20
C MET A 5 5.49 7.14 1.01
N LEU A 6 5.71 6.47 -0.12
CA LEU A 6 5.97 7.10 -1.42
C LEU A 6 4.76 6.92 -2.33
N THR A 7 4.35 7.99 -3.00
CA THR A 7 3.24 7.97 -3.96
C THR A 7 3.51 8.85 -5.18
N LEU A 8 2.65 8.79 -6.20
CA LEU A 8 2.72 9.61 -7.41
C LEU A 8 2.66 11.12 -7.13
N ASP A 9 1.62 11.55 -6.45
CA ASP A 9 1.21 12.95 -6.35
C ASP A 9 0.56 13.24 -4.99
N THR A 10 0.19 14.50 -4.79
CA THR A 10 -0.23 15.05 -3.49
C THR A 10 -1.73 14.99 -3.23
N HIS A 11 -2.53 14.33 -4.10
CA HIS A 11 -3.98 14.27 -3.93
C HIS A 11 -4.41 13.68 -2.57
N LEU A 12 -3.59 12.78 -1.99
CA LEU A 12 -3.78 12.21 -0.66
C LEU A 12 -2.95 12.86 0.44
N SER A 13 -2.17 13.91 0.16
CA SER A 13 -1.30 14.54 1.16
C SER A 13 -2.10 15.09 2.35
N SER A 14 -3.27 15.68 2.11
CA SER A 14 -4.11 16.19 3.21
C SER A 14 -4.67 15.06 4.08
N ALA A 15 -5.10 13.95 3.46
CA ALA A 15 -5.54 12.76 4.18
C ALA A 15 -4.39 12.12 4.96
N ALA A 16 -3.20 12.03 4.36
CA ALA A 16 -2.00 11.50 4.99
C ALA A 16 -1.52 12.34 6.19
N GLN A 17 -1.58 13.68 6.10
CA GLN A 17 -1.26 14.58 7.21
C GLN A 17 -2.22 14.38 8.40
N ARG A 18 -3.52 14.29 8.13
CA ARG A 18 -4.52 14.00 9.18
C ARG A 18 -4.34 12.60 9.76
N SER A 19 -4.03 11.61 8.92
CA SER A 19 -3.66 10.27 9.36
C SER A 19 -2.42 10.28 10.25
N ALA A 20 -1.39 11.09 9.94
CA ALA A 20 -0.19 11.19 10.76
C ALA A 20 -0.50 11.68 12.19
N ALA A 21 -1.36 12.70 12.32
CA ALA A 21 -1.81 13.18 13.63
C ALA A 21 -2.60 12.11 14.41
N LYS A 22 -3.54 11.41 13.75
CA LYS A 22 -4.31 10.32 14.36
C LYS A 22 -3.43 9.14 14.78
N LEU A 23 -2.45 8.78 13.95
CA LEU A 23 -1.51 7.71 14.22
C LEU A 23 -0.64 8.04 15.43
N ALA A 24 -0.14 9.28 15.54
CA ALA A 24 0.64 9.71 16.70
C ALA A 24 -0.16 9.68 18.00
N GLN A 25 -1.48 9.97 17.94
CA GLN A 25 -2.37 9.85 19.10
C GLN A 25 -2.63 8.39 19.50
N LYS A 26 -2.92 7.52 18.51
CA LYS A 26 -3.22 6.09 18.76
C LYS A 26 -1.98 5.29 19.16
N LEU A 27 -0.83 5.65 18.61
CA LEU A 27 0.46 4.98 18.81
C LEU A 27 1.53 6.03 19.12
N PRO A 28 1.63 6.49 20.38
CA PRO A 28 2.65 7.46 20.78
C PRO A 28 4.06 7.03 20.33
N GLY A 29 4.77 7.94 19.67
CA GLY A 29 6.09 7.68 19.10
C GLY A 29 6.08 7.05 17.70
N LEU A 30 4.91 6.84 17.07
CA LEU A 30 4.83 6.55 15.65
C LEU A 30 4.87 7.86 14.83
N GLU A 31 5.79 7.92 13.88
CA GLU A 31 5.90 8.99 12.90
C GLU A 31 5.50 8.45 11.52
N PHE A 32 4.55 9.10 10.87
CA PHE A 32 4.12 8.78 9.50
C PHE A 32 4.45 9.95 8.57
N LYS A 33 5.14 9.66 7.46
CA LYS A 33 5.51 10.65 6.46
C LYS A 33 5.13 10.18 5.06
N LEU A 34 4.68 11.11 4.23
CA LEU A 34 4.36 10.88 2.82
C LEU A 34 5.27 11.75 1.94
N HIS A 35 5.84 11.15 0.90
CA HIS A 35 6.63 11.79 -0.14
C HIS A 35 5.98 11.53 -1.50
N ALA A 36 5.70 12.59 -2.25
CA ALA A 36 5.12 12.49 -3.59
C ALA A 36 6.18 12.63 -4.67
N ALA A 37 6.08 11.83 -5.74
CA ALA A 37 6.99 11.91 -6.89
C ALA A 37 6.95 13.27 -7.56
N SER A 38 5.75 13.87 -7.66
CA SER A 38 5.59 15.24 -8.14
C SER A 38 6.41 16.28 -7.35
N GLU A 39 6.72 16.03 -6.08
CA GLU A 39 7.50 16.94 -5.23
C GLU A 39 9.00 16.67 -5.34
N TYR A 40 9.46 15.44 -5.09
CA TYR A 40 10.90 15.14 -5.08
C TYR A 40 11.54 15.18 -6.47
N ARG A 41 10.77 15.04 -7.54
CA ARG A 41 11.28 15.26 -8.90
C ARG A 41 11.52 16.73 -9.22
N ALA A 42 10.78 17.62 -8.56
CA ALA A 42 10.84 19.06 -8.80
C ALA A 42 11.78 19.78 -7.82
N SER A 43 12.32 19.09 -6.81
CA SER A 43 13.12 19.71 -5.75
C SER A 43 14.17 18.74 -5.20
N GLU A 44 15.44 19.12 -5.34
CA GLU A 44 16.57 18.37 -4.77
C GLU A 44 16.47 18.23 -3.25
N ASP A 45 16.00 19.28 -2.56
CA ASP A 45 15.78 19.24 -1.10
C ASP A 45 14.67 18.26 -0.72
N ALA A 46 13.59 18.19 -1.51
CA ALA A 46 12.53 17.21 -1.30
C ALA A 46 13.04 15.78 -1.54
N LEU A 47 13.85 15.57 -2.58
CA LEU A 47 14.51 14.29 -2.84
C LEU A 47 15.44 13.89 -1.70
N LYS A 48 16.30 14.79 -1.23
CA LYS A 48 17.21 14.55 -0.11
C LYS A 48 16.46 14.14 1.16
N ARG A 49 15.36 14.83 1.48
CA ARG A 49 14.48 14.47 2.61
C ARG A 49 13.84 13.09 2.42
N CYS A 50 13.36 12.78 1.22
CA CYS A 50 12.78 11.48 0.88
C CYS A 50 13.80 10.35 1.12
N LEU A 51 15.02 10.50 0.59
CA LEU A 51 16.09 9.51 0.75
C LEU A 51 16.49 9.31 2.22
N GLN A 52 16.62 10.38 2.99
CA GLN A 52 16.90 10.31 4.44
C GLN A 52 15.79 9.62 5.22
N ASP A 53 14.52 9.88 4.86
CA ASP A 53 13.39 9.24 5.51
C ASP A 53 13.31 7.75 5.17
N ILE A 54 13.59 7.35 3.91
CA ILE A 54 13.71 5.93 3.50
C ILE A 54 14.77 5.22 4.33
N ASP A 55 15.97 5.79 4.43
CA ASP A 55 17.08 5.22 5.19
C ASP A 55 16.70 4.95 6.66
N ARG A 56 15.99 5.89 7.28
CA ARG A 56 15.54 5.80 8.68
C ARG A 56 14.23 5.04 8.88
N ALA A 57 13.57 4.62 7.80
CA ALA A 57 12.25 4.00 7.89
C ALA A 57 12.32 2.66 8.64
N HIS A 58 11.29 2.38 9.44
CA HIS A 58 11.07 1.03 9.95
C HIS A 58 10.08 0.28 9.06
N MET A 59 9.27 0.99 8.28
CA MET A 59 8.34 0.40 7.33
C MET A 59 8.20 1.32 6.13
N VAL A 60 8.18 0.75 4.94
CA VAL A 60 8.07 1.49 3.68
C VAL A 60 6.85 1.02 2.90
N ILE A 61 6.03 1.97 2.46
CA ILE A 61 4.88 1.74 1.59
C ILE A 61 5.14 2.51 0.31
N VAL A 62 5.01 1.87 -0.84
CA VAL A 62 5.18 2.50 -2.15
C VAL A 62 3.94 2.26 -2.99
N SER A 63 3.42 3.32 -3.59
CA SER A 63 2.26 3.25 -4.49
C SER A 63 2.44 4.12 -5.72
N MET A 64 1.89 3.71 -6.86
CA MET A 64 1.75 4.52 -8.08
C MET A 64 3.06 5.10 -8.66
N LEU A 65 4.22 4.48 -8.36
CA LEU A 65 5.48 4.81 -9.02
C LEU A 65 5.58 4.01 -10.33
N PHE A 66 4.96 4.51 -11.39
CA PHE A 66 4.86 3.83 -12.69
C PHE A 66 5.97 4.17 -13.68
N MET A 67 6.44 5.42 -13.68
CA MET A 67 7.39 5.94 -14.68
C MET A 67 8.81 5.97 -14.10
N GLU A 68 9.81 5.84 -14.97
CA GLU A 68 11.23 5.83 -14.58
C GLU A 68 11.62 7.06 -13.77
N ASP A 69 11.17 8.22 -14.19
CA ASP A 69 11.35 9.48 -13.47
C ASP A 69 10.71 9.50 -12.06
N HIS A 70 9.74 8.63 -11.78
CA HIS A 70 9.17 8.45 -10.44
C HIS A 70 10.10 7.62 -9.56
N TYR A 71 10.58 6.47 -10.05
CA TYR A 71 11.26 5.51 -9.19
C TYR A 71 12.78 5.52 -9.28
N LEU A 72 13.40 5.87 -10.42
CA LEU A 72 14.86 5.92 -10.55
C LEU A 72 15.53 6.81 -9.47
N PRO A 73 14.98 7.97 -9.08
CA PRO A 73 15.60 8.79 -8.04
C PRO A 73 15.65 8.14 -6.65
N VAL A 74 14.82 7.12 -6.39
CA VAL A 74 14.64 6.53 -5.05
C VAL A 74 14.87 5.01 -5.01
N ILE A 75 14.97 4.33 -6.15
CA ILE A 75 14.98 2.86 -6.24
C ILE A 75 16.19 2.25 -5.55
N ASP A 76 17.37 2.89 -5.63
CA ASP A 76 18.58 2.40 -4.97
C ASP A 76 18.44 2.48 -3.45
N ALA A 77 17.88 3.57 -2.93
CA ALA A 77 17.60 3.72 -1.50
C ALA A 77 16.55 2.71 -1.03
N LEU A 78 15.49 2.48 -1.81
CA LEU A 78 14.49 1.46 -1.52
C LEU A 78 15.11 0.06 -1.53
N THR A 79 15.98 -0.24 -2.50
CA THR A 79 16.66 -1.53 -2.61
C THR A 79 17.58 -1.77 -1.43
N ALA A 80 18.41 -0.79 -1.08
CA ALA A 80 19.27 -0.85 0.10
C ALA A 80 18.44 -1.02 1.38
N LYS A 81 17.29 -0.35 1.48
CA LYS A 81 16.45 -0.40 2.68
C LYS A 81 15.65 -1.69 2.82
N ARG A 82 15.32 -2.35 1.70
CA ARG A 82 14.40 -3.49 1.62
C ARG A 82 14.65 -4.52 2.71
N ASP A 83 15.91 -4.91 2.91
CA ASP A 83 16.25 -5.97 3.85
C ASP A 83 16.41 -5.52 5.31
N HIS A 84 16.44 -4.21 5.55
CA HIS A 84 16.69 -3.59 6.86
C HIS A 84 15.47 -2.85 7.46
N CYS A 85 14.31 -2.88 6.79
CA CYS A 85 13.04 -2.44 7.36
C CYS A 85 12.25 -3.63 7.93
N ASP A 86 11.11 -3.40 8.57
CA ASP A 86 10.20 -4.44 9.07
C ASP A 86 9.40 -5.05 7.91
N ALA A 87 8.86 -4.17 7.07
CA ALA A 87 8.17 -4.53 5.84
C ALA A 87 8.33 -3.42 4.80
N MET A 88 8.43 -3.86 3.54
CA MET A 88 8.33 -3.01 2.36
C MET A 88 7.16 -3.51 1.52
N VAL A 89 6.17 -2.66 1.30
CA VAL A 89 4.97 -3.02 0.55
C VAL A 89 4.85 -2.10 -0.66
N CYS A 90 5.10 -2.64 -1.85
CA CYS A 90 4.97 -1.91 -3.09
C CYS A 90 3.69 -2.38 -3.79
N ILE A 91 2.72 -1.48 -3.91
CA ILE A 91 1.45 -1.73 -4.59
C ILE A 91 1.33 -0.83 -5.82
N MET A 92 0.56 -1.27 -6.82
CA MET A 92 0.19 -0.43 -7.98
C MET A 92 1.38 0.36 -8.56
N SER A 93 2.54 -0.26 -8.76
CA SER A 93 3.77 0.42 -9.20
C SER A 93 4.42 -0.37 -10.35
N ALA A 94 5.48 0.19 -10.95
CA ALA A 94 6.24 -0.47 -12.01
C ALA A 94 6.86 -1.80 -11.54
N PRO A 95 7.08 -2.78 -12.45
CA PRO A 95 7.65 -4.08 -12.08
C PRO A 95 8.93 -4.03 -11.23
N PRO A 96 9.93 -3.16 -11.51
CA PRO A 96 11.13 -3.04 -10.68
C PRO A 96 10.82 -2.67 -9.22
N VAL A 97 9.88 -1.74 -9.02
CA VAL A 97 9.42 -1.32 -7.69
C VAL A 97 8.63 -2.45 -7.01
N MET A 98 7.71 -3.09 -7.73
CA MET A 98 6.87 -4.18 -7.20
C MET A 98 7.70 -5.34 -6.64
N GLN A 99 8.83 -5.66 -7.27
CA GLN A 99 9.74 -6.74 -6.85
C GLN A 99 10.39 -6.49 -5.48
N LEU A 100 10.46 -5.23 -5.05
CA LEU A 100 10.99 -4.87 -3.73
C LEU A 100 10.04 -5.26 -2.57
N THR A 101 8.79 -5.64 -2.86
CA THR A 101 7.85 -6.08 -1.83
C THR A 101 8.40 -7.24 -1.00
N ARG A 102 8.44 -7.05 0.32
CA ARG A 102 8.84 -8.03 1.33
C ARG A 102 8.06 -7.78 2.63
N MET A 103 7.19 -8.71 3.00
CA MET A 103 6.36 -8.63 4.20
C MET A 103 6.15 -10.01 4.83
N GLY A 104 6.67 -10.21 6.04
CA GLY A 104 6.68 -11.51 6.69
C GLY A 104 7.40 -12.55 5.82
N LYS A 105 6.70 -13.65 5.48
CA LYS A 105 7.24 -14.69 4.60
C LYS A 105 6.95 -14.45 3.11
N PHE A 106 6.19 -13.40 2.78
CA PHE A 106 5.86 -13.06 1.40
C PHE A 106 6.89 -12.10 0.80
N ALA A 107 7.42 -12.45 -0.36
CA ALA A 107 8.30 -11.60 -1.17
C ALA A 107 8.01 -11.80 -2.66
N MET A 108 7.87 -10.69 -3.41
CA MET A 108 7.56 -10.73 -4.86
C MET A 108 8.75 -11.18 -5.73
N GLY A 109 9.99 -10.96 -5.27
CA GLY A 109 11.21 -11.39 -5.96
C GLY A 109 11.71 -12.79 -5.59
N GLY A 110 11.03 -13.50 -4.68
CA GLY A 110 11.47 -14.80 -4.16
C GLY A 110 10.81 -16.01 -4.83
N GLN A 111 11.38 -17.20 -4.63
CA GLN A 111 10.92 -18.51 -5.15
C GLN A 111 9.58 -19.00 -4.57
N SER A 112 8.67 -18.12 -4.14
CA SER A 112 7.33 -18.51 -3.65
C SER A 112 6.40 -18.86 -4.83
N SER A 113 6.75 -19.94 -5.53
CA SER A 113 6.16 -20.40 -6.78
C SER A 113 4.62 -20.50 -6.74
N GLY A 114 4.05 -20.89 -5.59
CA GLY A 114 2.60 -21.04 -5.43
C GLY A 114 1.82 -19.72 -5.42
N LEU A 115 2.21 -18.73 -4.60
CA LEU A 115 1.48 -17.46 -4.46
C LEU A 115 1.75 -16.51 -5.63
N MET A 116 2.95 -16.56 -6.20
CA MET A 116 3.31 -15.83 -7.42
C MET A 116 2.51 -16.34 -8.63
N SER A 117 2.16 -17.62 -8.69
CA SER A 117 1.28 -18.15 -9.76
C SER A 117 -0.14 -17.57 -9.69
N LEU A 118 -0.66 -17.34 -8.49
CA LEU A 118 -1.95 -16.67 -8.27
C LEU A 118 -1.87 -15.19 -8.66
N LEU A 119 -0.81 -14.49 -8.28
CA LEU A 119 -0.55 -13.10 -8.70
C LEU A 119 -0.36 -12.97 -10.22
N LYS A 120 0.29 -13.94 -10.87
CA LYS A 120 0.43 -13.97 -12.34
C LYS A 120 -0.91 -14.20 -13.05
N LYS A 121 -1.83 -14.98 -12.47
CA LYS A 121 -3.20 -15.13 -12.97
C LYS A 121 -4.07 -13.89 -12.73
N LEU A 122 -3.67 -13.06 -11.76
CA LEU A 122 -4.31 -11.80 -11.38
C LEU A 122 -3.83 -10.58 -12.19
N ARG A 123 -2.61 -10.63 -12.70
CA ARG A 123 -2.01 -9.57 -13.51
C ARG A 123 -2.67 -9.61 -14.91
N PRO A 124 -3.16 -8.49 -15.45
CA PRO A 124 -3.66 -8.47 -16.82
C PRO A 124 -2.52 -8.93 -17.76
N LYS A 125 -2.82 -9.87 -18.66
CA LYS A 125 -2.00 -10.03 -19.85
C LYS A 125 -2.22 -8.75 -20.65
N ALA A 126 -1.19 -7.92 -20.78
CA ALA A 126 -1.17 -6.92 -21.84
C ALA A 126 -1.26 -7.70 -23.15
N LYS A 127 -2.46 -7.76 -23.74
CA LYS A 127 -2.62 -8.25 -25.09
C LYS A 127 -2.15 -7.12 -25.99
N GLU A 128 -0.91 -7.22 -26.46
CA GLU A 128 -0.57 -6.66 -27.77
C GLU A 128 -1.51 -7.31 -28.78
N ASN A 129 -2.28 -6.46 -29.46
CA ASN A 129 -3.00 -6.66 -30.71
C ASN A 129 -3.88 -7.91 -30.83
N THR A 130 -5.20 -7.75 -30.90
CA THR A 130 -6.05 -8.10 -32.07
C THR A 130 -7.52 -7.88 -31.69
N GLU A 131 -8.18 -7.10 -32.54
CA GLU A 131 -9.61 -6.88 -32.83
C GLU A 131 -10.71 -7.58 -31.99
N GLU A 132 -11.71 -6.75 -31.64
CA GLU A 132 -13.15 -6.98 -31.48
C GLU A 132 -13.70 -8.35 -30.99
N LYS A 133 -14.34 -8.35 -29.81
CA LYS A 133 -15.81 -8.56 -29.65
C LYS A 133 -16.21 -8.80 -28.18
N SER A 134 -17.40 -8.27 -27.85
CA SER A 134 -18.35 -8.67 -26.79
C SER A 134 -18.22 -8.08 -25.36
N SER A 135 -19.10 -7.11 -25.12
CA SER A 135 -19.95 -6.90 -23.93
C SER A 135 -19.70 -7.75 -22.66
N GLY A 136 -19.34 -7.08 -21.56
CA GLY A 136 -19.55 -7.63 -20.21
C GLY A 136 -18.48 -7.26 -19.18
N LYS A 137 -18.64 -6.09 -18.55
CA LYS A 137 -17.81 -5.49 -17.47
C LYS A 137 -16.34 -5.31 -17.85
N SER A 138 -15.91 -4.04 -17.90
CA SER A 138 -14.51 -3.63 -18.07
C SER A 138 -13.57 -4.53 -17.27
N GLU A 139 -12.45 -4.94 -17.85
CA GLU A 139 -11.44 -5.78 -17.20
C GLU A 139 -11.02 -5.21 -15.84
N GLY A 140 -11.05 -3.88 -15.66
CA GLY A 140 -10.83 -3.21 -14.39
C GLY A 140 -11.91 -3.50 -13.33
N ALA A 141 -13.19 -3.58 -13.71
CA ALA A 141 -14.26 -3.94 -12.78
C ALA A 141 -14.14 -5.40 -12.28
N LYS A 142 -13.65 -6.29 -13.14
CA LYS A 142 -13.36 -7.70 -12.76
C LYS A 142 -12.15 -7.77 -11.81
N GLN A 143 -11.10 -6.99 -12.07
CA GLN A 143 -9.94 -6.88 -11.18
C GLN A 143 -10.33 -6.31 -9.80
N MET A 144 -11.12 -5.23 -9.76
CA MET A 144 -11.63 -4.65 -8.50
C MET A 144 -12.54 -5.61 -7.74
N ALA A 145 -13.40 -6.37 -8.42
CA ALA A 145 -14.19 -7.43 -7.78
C ALA A 145 -13.29 -8.52 -7.17
N MET A 146 -12.20 -8.87 -7.84
CA MET A 146 -11.26 -9.89 -7.37
C MET A 146 -10.43 -9.39 -6.17
N LEU A 147 -9.95 -8.14 -6.20
CA LEU A 147 -9.28 -7.48 -5.07
C LEU A 147 -10.16 -7.44 -3.82
N ARG A 148 -11.48 -7.32 -3.98
CA ARG A 148 -12.45 -7.34 -2.86
C ARG A 148 -12.72 -8.74 -2.30
N ARG A 149 -12.69 -9.77 -3.16
CA ARG A 149 -13.02 -11.16 -2.78
C ARG A 149 -11.82 -11.92 -2.21
N LEU A 150 -10.63 -11.74 -2.77
CA LEU A 150 -9.42 -12.46 -2.36
C LEU A 150 -9.10 -12.35 -0.87
N PRO A 151 -9.10 -11.15 -0.24
CA PRO A 151 -8.84 -11.04 1.18
C PRO A 151 -9.83 -11.81 2.06
N LYS A 152 -11.09 -11.90 1.64
CA LYS A 152 -12.14 -12.63 2.38
C LYS A 152 -11.91 -14.13 2.34
N LEU A 153 -11.51 -14.67 1.19
CA LEU A 153 -11.19 -16.08 1.01
C LEU A 153 -9.94 -16.47 1.80
N LEU A 154 -8.90 -15.65 1.73
CA LEU A 154 -7.63 -15.92 2.41
C LEU A 154 -7.73 -15.79 3.95
N ARG A 155 -8.80 -15.20 4.50
CA ARG A 155 -8.97 -14.98 5.96
C ARG A 155 -8.84 -16.26 6.79
N PHE A 156 -9.26 -17.40 6.27
CA PHE A 156 -9.30 -18.66 6.99
C PHE A 156 -8.04 -19.53 6.78
N ILE A 157 -7.10 -19.10 5.93
CA ILE A 157 -5.91 -19.88 5.59
C ILE A 157 -4.72 -19.36 6.40
N PRO A 158 -4.08 -20.16 7.26
CA PRO A 158 -2.93 -19.72 8.05
C PRO A 158 -1.65 -19.55 7.21
N GLY A 159 -0.61 -19.01 7.84
CA GLY A 159 0.73 -18.91 7.24
C GLY A 159 0.85 -17.81 6.18
N THR A 160 1.63 -18.09 5.13
CA THR A 160 2.02 -17.13 4.09
C THR A 160 0.82 -16.54 3.32
N ALA A 161 -0.30 -17.25 3.28
CA ALA A 161 -1.56 -16.78 2.69
C ALA A 161 -2.09 -15.50 3.37
N GLN A 162 -1.83 -15.32 4.66
CA GLN A 162 -2.22 -14.11 5.38
C GLN A 162 -1.31 -12.92 5.02
N ASP A 163 -0.06 -13.16 4.63
CA ASP A 163 0.81 -12.07 4.14
C ASP A 163 0.35 -11.60 2.76
N LEU A 164 -0.05 -12.54 1.89
CA LEU A 164 -0.70 -12.19 0.62
C LEU A 164 -2.05 -11.49 0.84
N ARG A 165 -2.84 -11.92 1.83
CA ARG A 165 -4.08 -11.24 2.20
C ARG A 165 -3.80 -9.79 2.59
N MET A 166 -2.77 -9.54 3.39
CA MET A 166 -2.39 -8.21 3.82
C MET A 166 -1.95 -7.34 2.67
N PHE A 167 -1.19 -7.88 1.73
CA PHE A 167 -0.86 -7.19 0.48
C PHE A 167 -2.11 -6.69 -0.24
N PHE A 168 -3.14 -7.53 -0.39
CA PHE A 168 -4.41 -7.11 -0.99
C PHE A 168 -5.22 -6.15 -0.13
N LEU A 169 -5.18 -6.28 1.20
CA LEU A 169 -5.83 -5.32 2.10
C LEU A 169 -5.18 -3.94 2.01
N THR A 170 -3.84 -3.86 1.95
CA THR A 170 -3.11 -2.61 1.72
C THR A 170 -3.58 -1.95 0.42
N MET A 171 -3.72 -2.72 -0.66
CA MET A 171 -4.26 -2.20 -1.92
C MET A 171 -5.70 -1.69 -1.79
N ARG A 172 -6.56 -2.39 -1.05
CA ARG A 172 -7.96 -1.94 -0.81
C ARG A 172 -8.04 -0.66 0.02
N TYR A 173 -7.26 -0.55 1.10
CA TYR A 173 -7.21 0.69 1.87
C TYR A 173 -6.74 1.85 1.00
N TRP A 174 -5.69 1.62 0.20
CA TRP A 174 -5.15 2.65 -0.68
C TRP A 174 -6.18 3.13 -1.72
N LEU A 175 -6.82 2.20 -2.42
CA LEU A 175 -7.82 2.52 -3.44
C LEU A 175 -9.04 3.25 -2.89
N ALA A 176 -9.39 3.03 -1.62
CA ALA A 176 -10.49 3.74 -0.98
C ALA A 176 -10.11 5.19 -0.58
N GLY A 177 -8.82 5.52 -0.50
CA GLY A 177 -8.29 6.90 -0.48
C GLY A 177 -8.67 7.79 0.72
N SER A 178 -9.47 7.31 1.68
CA SER A 178 -9.87 8.13 2.83
C SER A 178 -8.80 8.18 3.92
N GLU A 179 -8.83 9.23 4.73
CA GLU A 179 -7.97 9.36 5.92
C GLU A 179 -8.13 8.17 6.89
N GLN A 180 -9.35 7.67 7.07
CA GLN A 180 -9.62 6.50 7.91
C GLN A 180 -8.94 5.25 7.32
N ASN A 181 -9.03 5.08 6.00
CA ASN A 181 -8.39 3.96 5.32
C ASN A 181 -6.87 4.02 5.36
N ILE A 182 -6.26 5.20 5.17
CA ILE A 182 -4.81 5.37 5.30
C ILE A 182 -4.35 5.07 6.74
N THR A 183 -5.10 5.55 7.74
CA THR A 183 -4.83 5.26 9.15
C THR A 183 -4.88 3.76 9.44
N ASN A 184 -5.97 3.09 9.03
CA ASN A 184 -6.14 1.65 9.24
C ASN A 184 -5.14 0.81 8.43
N MET A 185 -4.73 1.28 7.25
CA MET A 185 -3.65 0.65 6.47
C MET A 185 -2.36 0.59 7.27
N VAL A 186 -1.93 1.72 7.84
CA VAL A 186 -0.71 1.80 8.64
C VAL A 186 -0.85 0.96 9.90
N LEU A 187 -1.96 1.08 10.64
CA LEU A 187 -2.21 0.28 11.84
C LEU A 187 -2.19 -1.23 11.54
N SER A 188 -2.79 -1.66 10.44
CA SER A 188 -2.87 -3.06 10.04
C SER A 188 -1.48 -3.63 9.72
N LEU A 189 -0.66 -2.87 9.00
CA LEU A 189 0.72 -3.25 8.69
C LEU A 189 1.60 -3.27 9.95
N VAL A 190 1.51 -2.26 10.81
CA VAL A 190 2.24 -2.18 12.08
C VAL A 190 1.92 -3.38 12.96
N ASN A 191 0.63 -3.67 13.16
CA ASN A 191 0.17 -4.77 13.99
C ASN A 191 0.79 -6.11 13.59
N ARG A 192 0.90 -6.33 12.29
CA ARG A 192 1.38 -7.61 11.78
C ARG A 192 2.90 -7.68 11.69
N TYR A 193 3.55 -6.62 11.21
CA TYR A 193 4.93 -6.69 10.75
C TYR A 193 5.96 -5.98 11.61
N ALA A 194 5.58 -5.10 12.55
CA ALA A 194 6.58 -4.43 13.38
C ALA A 194 7.50 -5.45 14.08
N ALA A 195 8.81 -5.20 14.05
CA ALA A 195 9.79 -6.15 14.59
C ALA A 195 9.67 -6.32 16.13
N PRO A 196 10.27 -7.37 16.72
CA PRO A 196 10.17 -7.64 18.16
C PRO A 196 10.58 -6.45 19.05
N GLU A 197 11.60 -5.68 18.69
CA GLU A 197 12.02 -4.48 19.42
C GLU A 197 10.99 -3.32 19.35
N ARG A 198 9.99 -3.44 18.47
CA ARG A 198 8.86 -2.52 18.29
C ARG A 198 7.52 -3.14 18.71
N GLN A 199 7.52 -4.21 19.51
CA GLN A 199 6.32 -4.94 19.93
C GLN A 199 5.24 -4.05 20.58
N ASN A 200 5.63 -2.99 21.30
CA ASN A 200 4.69 -2.03 21.90
C ASN A 200 3.76 -1.38 20.86
N PHE A 201 4.26 -1.14 19.64
CA PHE A 201 3.45 -0.62 18.55
C PHE A 201 2.43 -1.65 18.05
N LYS A 202 2.75 -2.95 18.09
CA LYS A 202 1.81 -4.02 17.70
C LYS A 202 0.61 -4.09 18.63
N LEU A 203 0.87 -4.12 19.94
CA LEU A 203 -0.18 -4.27 20.96
C LEU A 203 -1.20 -3.12 20.94
N GLY A 204 -0.74 -1.89 20.63
CA GLY A 204 -1.61 -0.72 20.51
C GLY A 204 -2.32 -0.60 19.15
N SER A 205 -1.96 -1.42 18.16
CA SER A 205 -2.43 -1.26 16.78
C SER A 205 -3.63 -2.16 16.46
N GLN A 206 -4.83 -1.62 16.70
CA GLN A 206 -6.08 -2.21 16.23
C GLN A 206 -6.56 -1.48 14.97
N ALA A 207 -6.62 -2.19 13.85
CA ALA A 207 -7.10 -1.69 12.58
C ALA A 207 -8.50 -2.21 12.27
N GLU A 208 -9.36 -1.33 11.76
CA GLU A 208 -10.68 -1.70 11.22
C GLU A 208 -10.56 -2.07 9.74
N ASP A 209 -11.48 -2.89 9.23
CA ASP A 209 -11.51 -3.26 7.81
C ASP A 209 -11.63 -2.03 6.86
N PRO A 210 -11.14 -2.12 5.60
CA PRO A 210 -11.25 -1.02 4.65
C PRO A 210 -12.71 -0.62 4.39
N ILE A 211 -12.98 0.68 4.49
CA ILE A 211 -14.28 1.28 4.19
C ILE A 211 -14.30 1.68 2.72
N GLU A 212 -15.19 1.09 1.93
CA GLU A 212 -15.39 1.47 0.52
C GLU A 212 -16.52 2.50 0.41
N TYR A 213 -16.21 3.66 -0.15
CA TYR A 213 -17.21 4.66 -0.49
C TYR A 213 -17.72 4.41 -1.92
N PRO A 214 -19.03 4.44 -2.16
CA PRO A 214 -19.57 4.26 -3.50
C PRO A 214 -19.17 5.44 -4.39
N GLU A 215 -18.82 5.17 -5.65
CA GLU A 215 -18.49 6.21 -6.64
C GLU A 215 -19.69 7.11 -6.95
N VAL A 216 -20.91 6.56 -6.87
CA VAL A 216 -22.18 7.28 -6.99
C VAL A 216 -23.09 6.85 -5.85
N GLY A 217 -23.65 7.83 -5.14
CA GLY A 217 -24.57 7.59 -4.04
C GLY A 217 -25.60 8.71 -3.91
N LEU A 218 -26.75 8.39 -3.31
CA LEU A 218 -27.73 9.40 -2.93
C LEU A 218 -27.35 9.99 -1.57
N TYR A 219 -27.12 11.30 -1.53
CA TYR A 219 -26.87 12.00 -0.29
C TYR A 219 -28.19 12.49 0.33
N HIS A 220 -28.36 12.24 1.64
CA HIS A 220 -29.45 12.84 2.40
C HIS A 220 -28.88 13.52 3.66
N PRO A 221 -29.16 14.81 3.94
CA PRO A 221 -28.58 15.54 5.07
C PRO A 221 -28.81 14.93 6.45
N LYS A 222 -29.88 14.13 6.60
CA LYS A 222 -30.23 13.39 7.82
C LYS A 222 -29.67 11.96 7.88
N MET A 223 -28.85 11.53 6.92
CA MET A 223 -28.26 10.19 6.91
C MET A 223 -27.28 10.04 8.09
N LYS A 224 -27.33 8.88 8.77
CA LYS A 224 -26.33 8.51 9.78
C LYS A 224 -25.04 8.05 9.07
N GLY A 225 -23.88 8.49 9.55
CA GLY A 225 -22.59 8.20 8.91
C GLY A 225 -22.25 9.20 7.79
N LYS A 226 -22.22 10.49 8.14
CA LYS A 226 -21.81 11.56 7.23
C LYS A 226 -20.36 11.31 6.77
N ILE A 227 -20.12 11.52 5.47
CA ILE A 227 -18.79 11.49 4.85
C ILE A 227 -18.09 12.81 5.13
#